data_AF-A0A7X8NW35-F1
#
_entry.id   AF-A0A7X8NW35-F1
#
_cell.length_a   1.000
_cell.length_b   1.000
_cell.length_c   1.000
_cell.angle_alpha   90.00
_cell.angle_beta   90.00
_cell.angle_gamma   90.00
#
_symmetry.space_group_name_H-M   'P 1'
#
loop_
_entity.id
_entity.type
_entity.pdbx_description
1 polymer ?
#
loop_
_entity_poly.entity_id
_entity_poly.type
_entity_poly.pdbx_seq_one_letter_code
_entity_poly.pdbx_strand_id
1 'polypeptide(L)'
;MRRAALILAAGLLIGATGGDDPLTRPITGPDAARWLEPDVPLRVFPGLGYVGPKRVKQAVIDTGKGLVLIDAGLPEGLPVLRAHLAELGYRIDQVKWLLVTEPHYDHAGAIAAVVRESGAQVYASASAAAALRHGISGDEDPQRASLIAYAPVKRVTTVRDGHRLRFGNVTIIARAMPGHTPGSMGWSWQACLSGNDCARVFFAASLNSLTAGTYRYRDHPDLVGAFRRSIAMLRNEPCDVLLSNHAEHSGADLRAAARRAGTMPDPMRAPDACRAMADKYAALLDGQLAREDAAPK
;
A
#
# COMPACT_ATOMS: atom_id res chain seq x y z
N MET A 1 -56.71 0.41 -5.76
CA MET A 1 -55.80 1.13 -6.67
C MET A 1 -54.53 1.49 -5.91
N ARG A 2 -53.46 0.69 -6.04
CA ARG A 2 -52.15 0.97 -5.44
C ARG A 2 -51.24 1.53 -6.53
N ARG A 3 -50.81 2.80 -6.41
CA ARG A 3 -49.83 3.41 -7.31
C ARG A 3 -48.43 3.00 -6.86
N ALA A 4 -47.74 2.21 -7.68
CA ALA A 4 -46.33 1.91 -7.52
C ALA A 4 -45.50 3.12 -7.96
N ALA A 5 -44.61 3.60 -7.10
CA ALA A 5 -43.62 4.60 -7.45
C ALA A 5 -42.41 3.91 -8.10
N LEU A 6 -42.16 4.19 -9.38
CA LEU A 6 -40.91 3.83 -10.05
C LEU A 6 -39.80 4.75 -9.52
N ILE A 7 -38.81 4.17 -8.85
CA ILE A 7 -37.54 4.85 -8.55
C ILE A 7 -36.67 4.70 -9.80
N LEU A 8 -36.47 5.80 -10.54
CA LEU A 8 -35.51 5.85 -11.64
C LEU A 8 -34.09 5.90 -11.05
N ALA A 9 -33.33 4.81 -11.19
CA ALA A 9 -31.90 4.83 -10.94
C ALA A 9 -31.22 5.63 -12.06
N ALA A 10 -30.81 6.86 -11.76
CA ALA A 10 -29.97 7.64 -12.66
C ALA A 10 -28.55 7.04 -12.65
N GLY A 11 -28.23 6.25 -13.67
CA GLY A 11 -26.86 5.83 -13.95
C GLY A 11 -26.04 7.05 -14.35
N LEU A 12 -25.07 7.45 -13.52
CA LEU A 12 -24.03 8.38 -13.95
C LEU A 12 -23.16 7.66 -15.01
N LEU A 13 -23.42 7.98 -16.27
CA LEU A 13 -22.43 7.81 -17.34
C LEU A 13 -21.33 8.85 -17.09
N ILE A 14 -20.24 8.42 -16.45
CA ILE A 14 -19.01 9.20 -16.39
C ILE A 14 -18.46 9.22 -17.82
N GLY A 15 -18.70 10.32 -18.53
CA GLY A 15 -18.06 10.58 -19.81
C GLY A 15 -16.54 10.63 -19.62
N ALA A 16 -15.84 9.72 -20.29
CA ALA A 16 -14.39 9.73 -20.41
C ALA A 16 -13.96 10.99 -21.19
N THR A 17 -13.76 12.09 -20.47
CA THR A 17 -13.05 13.27 -20.94
C THR A 17 -11.66 13.26 -20.33
N GLY A 18 -10.89 12.21 -20.62
CA GLY A 18 -9.47 12.14 -20.28
C GLY A 18 -8.69 11.98 -21.57
N GLY A 19 -7.83 12.95 -21.90
CA GLY A 19 -6.84 12.74 -22.96
C GLY A 19 -5.94 11.54 -22.66
N ASP A 20 -5.15 11.12 -23.66
CA ASP A 20 -4.10 10.10 -23.49
C ASP A 20 -2.97 10.65 -22.60
N ASP A 21 -3.23 10.72 -21.29
CA ASP A 21 -2.24 11.09 -20.29
C ASP A 21 -1.34 9.87 -20.00
N PRO A 22 -0.05 9.94 -20.37
CA PRO A 22 0.86 8.82 -20.19
C PRO A 22 1.09 8.45 -18.71
N LEU A 23 0.77 9.34 -17.75
CA LEU A 23 0.92 9.04 -16.32
C LEU A 23 -0.25 8.23 -15.73
N THR A 24 -1.38 8.17 -16.43
CA THR A 24 -2.60 7.46 -15.98
C THR A 24 -3.05 6.41 -16.98
N ARG A 25 -2.18 6.07 -17.95
CA ARG A 25 -2.49 5.05 -18.96
C ARG A 25 -2.68 3.70 -18.27
N PRO A 26 -3.80 3.00 -18.51
CA PRO A 26 -4.08 1.73 -17.84
C PRO A 26 -3.01 0.68 -18.09
N ILE A 27 -2.72 -0.10 -17.05
CA ILE A 27 -1.84 -1.26 -17.17
C ILE A 27 -2.71 -2.49 -17.44
N THR A 28 -2.66 -3.01 -18.67
CA THR A 28 -3.41 -4.20 -19.08
C THR A 28 -2.70 -5.48 -18.65
N GLY A 29 -2.66 -5.73 -17.34
CA GLY A 29 -2.22 -7.02 -16.76
C GLY A 29 -3.42 -7.92 -16.42
N PRO A 30 -3.24 -9.24 -16.30
CA PRO A 30 -4.31 -10.18 -15.95
C PRO A 30 -4.96 -9.85 -14.59
N ASP A 31 -4.22 -9.18 -13.70
CA ASP A 31 -4.67 -8.82 -12.36
C ASP A 31 -5.31 -7.44 -12.23
N ALA A 32 -5.24 -6.59 -13.25
CA ALA A 32 -5.68 -5.19 -13.14
C ALA A 32 -7.15 -5.08 -12.74
N ALA A 33 -8.03 -5.86 -13.37
CA ALA A 33 -9.46 -5.88 -13.05
C ALA A 33 -9.72 -6.35 -11.60
N ARG A 34 -8.95 -7.34 -11.12
CA ARG A 34 -9.03 -7.84 -9.76
C ARG A 34 -8.58 -6.78 -8.75
N TRP A 35 -7.49 -6.07 -9.03
CA TRP A 35 -6.94 -5.05 -8.15
C TRP A 35 -7.78 -3.78 -8.09
N LEU A 36 -8.49 -3.44 -9.16
CA LEU A 36 -9.38 -2.29 -9.25
C LEU A 36 -10.81 -2.60 -8.77
N GLU A 37 -11.04 -3.76 -8.13
CA GLU A 37 -12.34 -4.08 -7.52
C GLU A 37 -12.79 -2.92 -6.61
N PRO A 38 -13.99 -2.33 -6.82
CA PRO A 38 -14.43 -1.16 -6.06
C PRO A 38 -14.52 -1.42 -4.55
N ASP A 39 -14.26 -0.37 -3.77
CA ASP A 39 -14.52 -0.33 -2.32
C ASP A 39 -14.87 1.11 -1.93
N VAL A 40 -15.29 1.31 -0.68
CA VAL A 40 -15.51 2.64 -0.08
C VAL A 40 -14.36 2.99 0.87
N PRO A 41 -13.95 4.27 0.97
CA PRO A 41 -12.90 4.66 1.92
C PRO A 41 -13.35 4.39 3.35
N LEU A 42 -12.40 4.00 4.20
CA LEU A 42 -12.64 3.79 5.62
C LEU A 42 -11.87 4.83 6.44
N ARG A 43 -12.57 5.58 7.29
CA ARG A 43 -11.91 6.39 8.33
C ARG A 43 -11.57 5.49 9.52
N VAL A 44 -10.32 5.08 9.63
CA VAL A 44 -9.85 4.18 10.70
C VAL A 44 -9.79 4.93 12.02
N PHE A 45 -9.15 6.12 12.00
CA PHE A 45 -9.08 7.10 13.09
C PHE A 45 -9.39 8.51 12.55
N PRO A 46 -9.70 9.50 13.40
CA PRO A 46 -9.60 10.90 13.02
C PRO A 46 -8.23 11.17 12.37
N GLY A 47 -8.24 11.81 11.21
CA GLY A 47 -7.02 12.06 10.43
C GLY A 47 -6.40 10.84 9.74
N LEU A 48 -6.94 9.62 9.86
CA LEU A 48 -6.44 8.43 9.16
C LEU A 48 -7.52 7.77 8.30
N GLY A 49 -7.31 7.80 6.98
CA GLY A 49 -8.13 7.09 6.00
C GLY A 49 -7.40 5.90 5.39
N TYR A 50 -8.14 4.82 5.14
CA TYR A 50 -7.74 3.68 4.32
C TYR A 50 -8.52 3.76 3.00
N VAL A 51 -7.82 4.05 1.91
CA VAL A 51 -8.39 4.47 0.63
C VAL A 51 -7.91 3.59 -0.51
N GLY A 52 -8.46 3.81 -1.70
CA GLY A 52 -8.20 2.98 -2.88
C GLY A 52 -9.15 1.80 -3.03
N PRO A 53 -9.01 1.08 -4.16
CA PRO A 53 -9.73 -0.17 -4.44
C PRO A 53 -9.65 -1.20 -3.31
N LYS A 54 -10.48 -2.23 -3.38
CA LYS A 54 -10.63 -3.23 -2.32
C LYS A 54 -9.33 -3.97 -1.99
N ARG A 55 -8.54 -4.29 -3.00
CA ARG A 55 -7.30 -5.07 -2.86
C ARG A 55 -6.10 -4.18 -2.69
N VAL A 56 -5.86 -3.31 -3.67
CA VAL A 56 -4.73 -2.38 -3.65
C VAL A 56 -5.09 -1.12 -2.88
N LYS A 57 -4.53 -1.01 -1.69
CA LYS A 57 -4.88 0.03 -0.71
C LYS A 57 -3.77 1.05 -0.53
N GLN A 58 -4.21 2.25 -0.19
CA GLN A 58 -3.36 3.36 0.25
C GLN A 58 -3.82 3.83 1.64
N ALA A 59 -2.98 4.58 2.32
CA ALA A 59 -3.38 5.31 3.52
C ALA A 59 -3.22 6.81 3.32
N VAL A 60 -4.17 7.59 3.82
CA VAL A 60 -4.07 9.06 3.91
C VAL A 60 -4.01 9.46 5.38
N ILE A 61 -3.03 10.28 5.73
CA ILE A 61 -2.79 10.77 7.08
C ILE A 61 -2.85 12.30 7.06
N ASP A 62 -3.81 12.88 7.77
CA ASP A 62 -3.89 14.32 8.01
C ASP A 62 -2.94 14.72 9.14
N THR A 63 -2.09 15.69 8.87
CA THR A 63 -1.09 16.20 9.82
C THR A 63 -1.41 17.59 10.35
N GLY A 64 -2.55 18.17 9.96
CA GLY A 64 -2.92 19.56 10.21
C GLY A 64 -2.11 20.58 9.41
N LYS A 65 -1.03 20.18 8.71
CA LYS A 65 -0.25 21.01 7.77
C LYS A 65 -0.33 20.55 6.32
N GLY A 66 -1.14 19.53 6.05
CA GLY A 66 -1.24 18.83 4.78
C GLY A 66 -1.31 17.31 4.99
N LEU A 67 -1.45 16.58 3.90
CA LEU A 67 -1.63 15.13 3.94
C LEU A 67 -0.31 14.41 3.66
N VAL A 68 -0.12 13.28 4.34
CA VAL A 68 0.80 12.23 3.92
C VAL A 68 -0.02 11.14 3.25
N LEU A 69 0.38 10.73 2.06
CA LEU A 69 -0.18 9.58 1.36
C LEU A 69 0.82 8.42 1.41
N ILE A 70 0.36 7.19 1.69
CA ILE A 70 1.16 5.97 1.57
C ILE A 70 0.67 5.21 0.33
N ASP A 71 1.55 5.02 -0.64
CA ASP A 71 1.31 4.49 -1.99
C ASP A 71 0.31 5.30 -2.84
N ALA A 72 0.23 4.98 -4.14
CA ALA A 72 -0.67 5.66 -5.09
C ALA A 72 -1.56 4.71 -5.89
N GLY A 73 -1.27 3.41 -5.90
CA GLY A 73 -2.04 2.43 -6.66
C GLY A 73 -1.60 2.33 -8.12
N LEU A 74 -2.41 1.63 -8.92
CA LEU A 74 -2.28 1.57 -10.39
C LEU A 74 -2.48 2.96 -11.03
N PRO A 75 -1.88 3.24 -12.21
CA PRO A 75 -2.07 4.49 -12.94
C PRO A 75 -3.54 4.88 -13.15
N GLU A 76 -4.36 3.92 -13.56
CA GLU A 76 -5.80 4.08 -13.81
C GLU A 76 -6.65 4.12 -12.52
N GLY A 77 -6.05 3.85 -11.36
CA GLY A 77 -6.69 3.95 -10.05
C GLY A 77 -6.78 5.38 -9.51
N LEU A 78 -6.10 6.35 -10.13
CA LEU A 78 -6.05 7.73 -9.66
C LEU A 78 -7.43 8.41 -9.50
N PRO A 79 -8.42 8.21 -10.39
CA PRO A 79 -9.77 8.74 -10.16
C PRO A 79 -10.44 8.20 -8.90
N VAL A 80 -10.22 6.91 -8.56
CA VAL A 80 -10.74 6.30 -7.33
C VAL A 80 -10.07 6.92 -6.10
N LEU A 81 -8.74 7.10 -6.14
CA LEU A 81 -8.02 7.78 -5.07
C LEU A 81 -8.57 9.21 -4.84
N ARG A 82 -8.77 9.98 -5.92
CA ARG A 82 -9.35 11.33 -5.83
C ARG A 82 -10.75 11.33 -5.21
N ALA A 83 -11.61 10.41 -5.66
CA ALA A 83 -12.97 10.27 -5.12
C ALA A 83 -12.96 9.91 -3.63
N HIS A 84 -12.11 8.97 -3.22
CA HIS A 84 -11.99 8.56 -1.82
C HIS A 84 -11.43 9.67 -0.93
N LEU A 85 -10.45 10.44 -1.41
CA LEU A 85 -9.98 11.63 -0.71
C LEU A 85 -11.12 12.63 -0.52
N ALA A 86 -11.88 12.93 -1.58
CA ALA A 86 -13.00 13.87 -1.53
C ALA A 86 -14.09 13.42 -0.54
N GLU A 87 -14.45 12.13 -0.53
CA GLU A 87 -15.41 11.57 0.44
C GLU A 87 -14.92 11.69 1.89
N LEU A 88 -13.61 11.63 2.12
CA LEU A 88 -13.00 11.89 3.41
C LEU A 88 -12.81 13.38 3.73
N GLY A 89 -13.22 14.29 2.85
CA GLY A 89 -13.12 15.74 3.01
C GLY A 89 -11.76 16.33 2.61
N TYR A 90 -10.97 15.58 1.84
CA TYR A 90 -9.62 15.94 1.41
C TYR A 90 -9.53 16.17 -0.10
N ARG A 91 -8.43 16.77 -0.53
CA ARG A 91 -8.09 16.96 -1.95
C ARG A 91 -6.66 16.53 -2.22
N ILE A 92 -6.41 16.11 -3.46
CA ILE A 92 -5.08 15.62 -3.85
C ILE A 92 -4.00 16.71 -3.78
N ASP A 93 -4.33 17.97 -4.02
CA ASP A 93 -3.42 19.13 -3.88
C ASP A 93 -2.94 19.37 -2.43
N GLN A 94 -3.62 18.76 -1.45
CA GLN A 94 -3.23 18.78 -0.04
C GLN A 94 -2.18 17.72 0.29
N VAL A 95 -1.92 16.73 -0.58
CA VAL A 95 -0.86 15.74 -0.39
C VAL A 95 0.49 16.44 -0.49
N LYS A 96 1.23 16.48 0.61
CA LYS A 96 2.56 17.11 0.65
C LYS A 96 3.67 16.08 0.66
N TRP A 97 3.46 14.95 1.31
CA TRP A 97 4.42 13.83 1.32
C TRP A 97 3.76 12.57 0.77
N LEU A 98 4.52 11.78 0.02
CA LEU A 98 4.14 10.46 -0.47
C LEU A 98 5.18 9.44 -0.02
N LEU A 99 4.76 8.44 0.74
CA LEU A 99 5.60 7.38 1.25
C LEU A 99 5.37 6.11 0.43
N VAL A 100 6.42 5.46 -0.03
CA VAL A 100 6.31 4.28 -0.89
C VAL A 100 6.56 3.02 -0.08
N THR A 101 5.67 2.04 -0.17
CA THR A 101 5.92 0.70 0.37
C THR A 101 6.90 -0.05 -0.50
N GLU A 102 6.61 -0.21 -1.79
CA GLU A 102 7.46 -0.91 -2.74
C GLU A 102 7.29 -0.44 -4.18
N PRO A 103 8.32 -0.61 -5.04
CA PRO A 103 8.35 -0.04 -6.39
C PRO A 103 7.65 -0.92 -7.46
N HIS A 104 6.61 -1.68 -7.09
CA HIS A 104 5.77 -2.40 -8.06
C HIS A 104 4.64 -1.52 -8.59
N TYR A 105 4.22 -1.78 -9.82
CA TYR A 105 3.33 -0.90 -10.59
C TYR A 105 1.93 -0.77 -9.99
N ASP A 106 1.49 -1.75 -9.21
CA ASP A 106 0.23 -1.74 -8.50
C ASP A 106 0.24 -0.84 -7.27
N HIS A 107 1.41 -0.45 -6.74
CA HIS A 107 1.53 0.47 -5.61
C HIS A 107 2.10 1.83 -6.02
N ALA A 108 3.06 1.80 -6.94
CA ALA A 108 3.84 2.95 -7.38
C ALA A 108 3.36 3.57 -8.70
N GLY A 109 2.47 2.90 -9.43
CA GLY A 109 2.13 3.26 -10.81
C GLY A 109 1.59 4.68 -10.97
N ALA A 110 0.74 5.13 -10.05
CA ALA A 110 0.16 6.48 -10.09
C ALA A 110 1.02 7.56 -9.38
N ILE A 111 2.20 7.22 -8.81
CA ILE A 111 2.98 8.19 -8.02
C ILE A 111 3.35 9.43 -8.85
N ALA A 112 3.80 9.25 -10.09
CA ALA A 112 4.17 10.37 -10.94
C ALA A 112 2.99 11.32 -11.20
N ALA A 113 1.78 10.78 -11.39
CA ALA A 113 0.56 11.57 -11.57
C ALA A 113 0.17 12.30 -10.27
N VAL A 114 0.24 11.63 -9.11
CA VAL A 114 -0.01 12.26 -7.80
C VAL A 114 0.97 13.40 -7.57
N VAL A 115 2.26 13.21 -7.85
CA VAL A 115 3.29 14.26 -7.71
C VAL A 115 3.00 15.46 -8.62
N ARG A 116 2.55 15.22 -9.85
CA ARG A 116 2.16 16.29 -10.78
C ARG A 116 1.00 17.13 -10.24
N GLU A 117 -0.01 16.49 -9.64
CA GLU A 117 -1.21 17.17 -9.13
C GLU A 117 -1.01 17.85 -7.78
N SER A 118 -0.07 17.36 -6.97
CA SER A 118 0.07 17.77 -5.56
C SER A 118 1.37 18.51 -5.24
N GLY A 119 2.40 18.32 -6.05
CA GLY A 119 3.76 18.75 -5.75
C GLY A 119 4.42 17.94 -4.62
N ALA A 120 3.88 16.78 -4.25
CA ALA A 120 4.34 16.01 -3.11
C ALA A 120 5.82 15.59 -3.21
N GLN A 121 6.51 15.61 -2.06
CA GLN A 121 7.82 14.99 -1.90
C GLN A 121 7.66 13.48 -1.70
N VAL A 122 8.33 12.68 -2.53
CA VAL A 122 8.31 11.22 -2.44
C VAL A 122 9.44 10.74 -1.53
N TYR A 123 9.14 9.76 -0.67
CA TYR A 123 10.09 9.10 0.23
C TYR A 123 10.07 7.59 0.01
N ALA A 124 11.24 7.00 -0.16
CA ALA A 124 11.41 5.55 -0.35
C ALA A 124 12.78 5.09 0.17
N SER A 125 13.02 3.79 0.27
CA SER A 125 14.36 3.26 0.50
C SER A 125 15.30 3.60 -0.67
N ALA A 126 16.61 3.44 -0.50
CA ALA A 126 17.57 3.67 -1.58
C ALA A 126 17.32 2.76 -2.79
N SER A 127 17.04 1.47 -2.57
CA SER A 127 16.73 0.50 -3.63
C SER A 127 15.40 0.83 -4.33
N ALA A 128 14.34 1.11 -3.57
CA ALA A 128 13.06 1.52 -4.16
C ALA A 128 13.19 2.85 -4.92
N ALA A 129 13.98 3.81 -4.43
CA ALA A 129 14.22 5.07 -5.14
C ALA A 129 14.91 4.87 -6.50
N ALA A 130 15.80 3.87 -6.63
CA ALA A 130 16.41 3.54 -7.91
C ALA A 130 15.35 2.97 -8.89
N ALA A 131 14.58 1.98 -8.47
CA ALA A 131 13.50 1.40 -9.27
C ALA A 131 12.44 2.45 -9.69
N LEU A 132 12.02 3.31 -8.77
CA LEU A 132 11.07 4.40 -9.03
C LEU A 132 11.59 5.37 -10.10
N ARG A 133 12.89 5.70 -10.10
CA ARG A 133 13.49 6.58 -11.12
C ARG A 133 13.56 5.93 -12.49
N HIS A 134 13.66 4.60 -12.56
CA HIS A 134 13.62 3.84 -13.80
C HIS A 134 12.19 3.53 -14.26
N GLY A 135 11.21 3.53 -13.35
CA GLY A 135 9.82 3.15 -13.63
C GLY A 135 9.61 1.62 -13.65
N ILE A 136 10.60 0.85 -13.17
CA ILE A 136 10.56 -0.62 -13.05
C ILE A 136 11.71 -1.07 -12.15
N SER A 137 11.53 -2.15 -11.39
CA SER A 137 12.61 -2.78 -10.61
C SER A 137 13.67 -3.42 -11.53
N GLY A 138 14.89 -3.66 -11.00
CA GLY A 138 15.95 -4.39 -11.69
C GLY A 138 15.90 -5.91 -11.46
N ASP A 139 16.93 -6.61 -11.91
CA ASP A 139 17.03 -8.08 -11.85
C ASP A 139 17.16 -8.63 -10.42
N GLU A 140 17.44 -7.75 -9.44
CA GLU A 140 17.40 -8.08 -8.02
C GLU A 140 15.99 -8.39 -7.50
N ASP A 141 14.94 -8.00 -8.24
CA ASP A 141 13.55 -8.18 -7.87
C ASP A 141 13.05 -9.61 -8.21
N PRO A 142 12.53 -10.37 -7.24
CA PRO A 142 12.02 -11.71 -7.45
C PRO A 142 10.97 -11.85 -8.57
N GLN A 143 10.24 -10.76 -8.87
CA GLN A 143 9.18 -10.74 -9.86
C GLN A 143 9.57 -10.02 -11.15
N ARG A 144 10.84 -9.63 -11.33
CA ARG A 144 11.31 -8.81 -12.46
C ARG A 144 10.75 -9.24 -13.82
N ALA A 145 10.70 -10.54 -14.09
CA ALA A 145 10.26 -11.11 -15.36
C ALA A 145 8.77 -10.87 -15.70
N SER A 146 7.92 -10.57 -14.71
CA SER A 146 6.49 -10.28 -14.90
C SER A 146 6.11 -8.83 -14.61
N LEU A 147 7.06 -8.00 -14.17
CA LEU A 147 6.79 -6.59 -13.86
C LEU A 147 6.50 -5.78 -15.13
N ILE A 148 5.49 -4.91 -15.01
CA ILE A 148 5.12 -3.95 -16.03
C ILE A 148 5.72 -2.59 -15.65
N ALA A 149 6.31 -1.89 -16.61
CA ALA A 149 6.85 -0.57 -16.39
C ALA A 149 5.74 0.47 -16.16
N TYR A 150 6.04 1.48 -15.35
CA TYR A 150 5.17 2.61 -15.04
C TYR A 150 5.94 3.93 -15.19
N ALA A 151 5.22 5.05 -15.08
CA ALA A 151 5.85 6.36 -15.26
C ALA A 151 6.93 6.63 -14.18
N PRO A 152 8.16 7.00 -14.57
CA PRO A 152 9.25 7.17 -13.63
C PRO A 152 9.07 8.39 -12.73
N VAL A 153 9.52 8.27 -11.49
CA VAL A 153 9.48 9.31 -10.47
C VAL A 153 10.87 9.93 -10.33
N LYS A 154 11.05 11.12 -10.89
CA LYS A 154 12.37 11.76 -11.01
C LYS A 154 12.99 12.15 -9.66
N ARG A 155 12.20 12.69 -8.74
CA ARG A 155 12.67 13.21 -7.44
C ARG A 155 12.14 12.34 -6.31
N VAL A 156 13.03 11.54 -5.74
CA VAL A 156 12.76 10.67 -4.60
C VAL A 156 13.80 10.94 -3.52
N THR A 157 13.34 11.24 -2.30
CA THR A 157 14.16 11.38 -1.11
C THR A 157 14.34 10.01 -0.47
N THR A 158 15.59 9.61 -0.26
CA THR A 158 15.91 8.31 0.30
C THR A 158 15.80 8.32 1.82
N VAL A 159 15.20 7.29 2.39
CA VAL A 159 15.17 7.02 3.83
C VAL A 159 15.74 5.65 4.14
N ARG A 160 16.15 5.44 5.39
CA ARG A 160 16.68 4.18 5.92
C ARG A 160 15.83 3.70 7.09
N ASP A 161 16.04 2.46 7.51
CA ASP A 161 15.38 1.92 8.70
C ASP A 161 15.57 2.84 9.93
N GLY A 162 14.51 3.02 10.69
CA GLY A 162 14.48 3.84 11.89
C GLY A 162 14.46 5.36 11.64
N HIS A 163 14.52 5.85 10.39
CA HIS A 163 14.36 7.29 10.14
C HIS A 163 13.01 7.79 10.64
N ARG A 164 13.04 8.89 11.39
CA ARG A 164 11.85 9.57 11.94
C ARG A 164 11.54 10.79 11.10
N LEU A 165 10.44 10.74 10.36
CA LEU A 165 9.97 11.80 9.49
C LEU A 165 8.84 12.55 10.20
N ARG A 166 9.07 13.81 10.58
CA ARG A 166 8.05 14.64 11.25
C ARG A 166 7.42 15.63 10.27
N PHE A 167 6.10 15.55 10.12
CA PHE A 167 5.32 16.50 9.32
C PHE A 167 4.07 16.91 10.11
N GLY A 168 3.86 18.22 10.28
CA GLY A 168 2.79 18.73 11.12
C GLY A 168 2.84 18.15 12.54
N ASN A 169 1.73 17.59 12.99
CA ASN A 169 1.60 16.91 14.29
C ASN A 169 1.94 15.41 14.27
N VAL A 170 2.31 14.83 13.11
CA VAL A 170 2.60 13.39 12.96
C VAL A 170 4.11 13.14 12.86
N THR A 171 4.58 12.09 13.53
CA THR A 171 5.92 11.53 13.31
C THR A 171 5.77 10.10 12.80
N ILE A 172 6.30 9.84 11.60
CA ILE A 172 6.29 8.56 10.92
C ILE A 172 7.69 7.96 10.99
N ILE A 173 7.79 6.67 11.31
CA ILE A 173 9.04 5.92 11.37
C ILE A 173 9.09 5.01 10.16
N ALA A 174 10.18 5.13 9.39
CA ALA A 174 10.50 4.26 8.28
C ALA A 174 10.98 2.90 8.81
N ARG A 175 10.41 1.79 8.36
CA ARG A 175 10.75 0.44 8.81
C ARG A 175 11.16 -0.40 7.61
N ALA A 176 12.42 -0.80 7.52
CA ALA A 176 12.89 -1.58 6.38
C ALA A 176 12.24 -2.97 6.38
N MET A 177 11.65 -3.35 5.24
CA MET A 177 11.00 -4.65 5.02
C MET A 177 11.48 -5.36 3.74
N PRO A 178 12.80 -5.39 3.42
CA PRO A 178 13.28 -6.07 2.22
C PRO A 178 12.88 -7.54 2.19
N GLY A 179 12.55 -8.06 1.01
CA GLY A 179 12.15 -9.46 0.82
C GLY A 179 11.30 -9.64 -0.43
N HIS A 180 10.06 -9.12 -0.39
CA HIS A 180 9.18 -9.08 -1.56
C HIS A 180 9.79 -8.26 -2.69
N THR A 181 10.26 -7.05 -2.36
CA THR A 181 11.26 -6.33 -3.15
C THR A 181 12.48 -6.04 -2.27
N PRO A 182 13.68 -5.84 -2.84
CA PRO A 182 14.85 -5.43 -2.05
C PRO A 182 14.70 -4.06 -1.39
N GLY A 183 13.76 -3.24 -1.88
CA GLY A 183 13.51 -1.89 -1.39
C GLY A 183 12.26 -1.72 -0.52
N SER A 184 11.52 -2.79 -0.21
CA SER A 184 10.23 -2.71 0.48
C SER A 184 10.35 -2.05 1.87
N MET A 185 9.36 -1.22 2.22
CA MET A 185 9.30 -0.41 3.43
C MET A 185 7.92 -0.50 4.08
N GLY A 186 7.90 -0.70 5.39
CA GLY A 186 6.74 -0.41 6.24
C GLY A 186 6.85 1.00 6.85
N TRP A 187 5.71 1.51 7.31
CA TRP A 187 5.62 2.83 7.93
C TRP A 187 4.83 2.74 9.24
N SER A 188 5.42 3.18 10.35
CA SER A 188 4.73 3.19 11.64
C SER A 188 4.57 4.58 12.22
N TRP A 189 3.43 4.84 12.87
CA TRP A 189 3.15 6.11 13.53
C TRP A 189 2.11 5.92 14.64
N GLN A 190 1.81 7.00 15.36
CA GLN A 190 0.73 7.00 16.34
C GLN A 190 -0.46 7.78 15.80
N ALA A 191 -1.65 7.19 15.88
CA ALA A 191 -2.93 7.85 15.59
C ALA A 191 -3.72 7.96 16.90
N CYS A 192 -4.38 9.09 17.16
CA CYS A 192 -5.13 9.31 18.39
C CYS A 192 -6.57 9.72 18.09
N LEU A 193 -7.52 9.23 18.90
CA LEU A 193 -8.84 9.84 19.06
C LEU A 193 -8.70 11.15 19.87
N SER A 194 -9.82 11.86 20.06
CA SER A 194 -9.87 12.99 20.99
C SER A 194 -9.43 12.56 22.40
N GLY A 195 -8.50 13.31 23.01
CA GLY A 195 -7.93 12.99 24.32
C GLY A 195 -6.69 12.08 24.24
N ASN A 196 -6.59 11.11 25.13
CA ASN A 196 -5.40 10.25 25.31
C ASN A 196 -5.56 8.83 24.72
N ASP A 197 -6.63 8.54 23.97
CA ASP A 197 -6.80 7.23 23.34
C ASP A 197 -6.06 7.17 22.00
N CYS A 198 -4.88 6.55 22.01
CA CYS A 198 -4.02 6.41 20.84
C CYS A 198 -3.80 4.94 20.46
N ALA A 199 -3.48 4.72 19.19
CA ALA A 199 -3.06 3.44 18.64
C ALA A 199 -1.74 3.61 17.88
N ARG A 200 -0.86 2.64 18.01
CA ARG A 200 0.31 2.46 17.15
C ARG A 200 -0.15 1.79 15.88
N VAL A 201 -0.04 2.51 14.78
CA VAL A 201 -0.44 2.05 13.45
C VAL A 201 0.79 1.61 12.69
N PHE A 202 0.69 0.49 12.01
CA PHE A 202 1.67 0.02 11.05
C PHE A 202 1.02 -0.18 9.69
N PHE A 203 1.61 0.42 8.64
CA PHE A 203 1.25 0.14 7.25
C PHE A 203 2.38 -0.72 6.65
N ALA A 204 2.07 -1.99 6.37
CA ALA A 204 3.04 -2.96 5.88
C ALA A 204 3.11 -2.99 4.35
N ALA A 205 4.35 -3.11 3.84
CA ALA A 205 4.59 -3.63 2.49
C ALA A 205 4.24 -5.12 2.40
N SER A 206 4.27 -5.67 1.18
CA SER A 206 4.08 -7.09 0.95
C SER A 206 5.16 -7.94 1.62
N LEU A 207 4.75 -9.09 2.15
CA LEU A 207 5.64 -10.14 2.67
C LEU A 207 5.42 -11.48 1.96
N ASN A 208 4.69 -11.50 0.83
CA ASN A 208 4.59 -12.71 0.01
C ASN A 208 5.91 -12.97 -0.73
N SER A 209 6.25 -14.25 -0.93
CA SER A 209 7.47 -14.70 -1.59
C SER A 209 7.20 -15.13 -3.04
N LEU A 210 6.46 -14.30 -3.78
CA LEU A 210 6.17 -14.55 -5.19
C LEU A 210 7.42 -14.37 -6.04
N THR A 211 7.60 -15.23 -7.03
CA THR A 211 8.69 -15.15 -8.01
C THR A 211 8.14 -15.23 -9.43
N ALA A 212 8.92 -14.76 -10.40
CA ALA A 212 8.60 -14.88 -11.82
C ALA A 212 9.81 -15.35 -12.63
N GLY A 213 9.55 -15.93 -13.81
CA GLY A 213 10.60 -16.44 -14.69
C GLY A 213 11.41 -17.55 -14.01
N THR A 214 12.73 -17.42 -14.05
CA THR A 214 13.68 -18.39 -13.48
C THR A 214 14.19 -18.00 -12.10
N TYR A 215 13.61 -16.98 -11.46
CA TYR A 215 14.09 -16.51 -10.16
C TYR A 215 13.83 -17.56 -9.07
N ARG A 216 14.85 -17.82 -8.23
CA ARG A 216 14.77 -18.71 -7.07
C ARG A 216 15.36 -18.02 -5.85
N TYR A 217 14.60 -17.88 -4.78
CA TYR A 217 15.10 -17.31 -3.52
C TYR A 217 16.33 -18.04 -2.98
N ARG A 218 16.44 -19.36 -3.22
CA ARG A 218 17.60 -20.18 -2.83
C ARG A 218 18.93 -19.73 -3.44
N ASP A 219 18.89 -19.06 -4.58
CA ASP A 219 20.09 -18.55 -5.24
C ASP A 219 20.48 -17.15 -4.71
N HIS A 220 19.69 -16.60 -3.77
CA HIS A 220 19.88 -15.27 -3.16
C HIS A 220 19.83 -15.34 -1.61
N PRO A 221 20.79 -16.00 -0.95
CA PRO A 221 20.77 -16.22 0.50
C PRO A 221 20.74 -14.92 1.32
N ASP A 222 21.38 -13.86 0.84
CA ASP A 222 21.37 -12.55 1.51
C ASP A 222 19.96 -11.93 1.53
N LEU A 223 19.21 -12.04 0.42
CA LEU A 223 17.83 -11.58 0.35
C LEU A 223 16.93 -12.42 1.26
N VAL A 224 17.10 -13.74 1.30
CA VAL A 224 16.35 -14.61 2.22
C VAL A 224 16.63 -14.24 3.68
N GLY A 225 17.90 -13.98 4.02
CA GLY A 225 18.28 -13.48 5.34
C GLY A 225 17.62 -12.14 5.67
N ALA A 226 17.59 -11.22 4.71
CA ALA A 226 16.91 -9.93 4.85
C ALA A 226 15.39 -10.10 5.02
N PHE A 227 14.76 -10.97 4.23
CA PHE A 227 13.34 -11.28 4.31
C PHE A 227 12.94 -11.86 5.68
N ARG A 228 13.73 -12.80 6.20
CA ARG A 228 13.51 -13.33 7.56
C ARG A 228 13.63 -12.25 8.64
N ARG A 229 14.56 -11.29 8.49
CA ARG A 229 14.67 -10.14 9.40
C ARG A 229 13.46 -9.21 9.30
N SER A 230 12.94 -8.95 8.10
CA SER A 230 11.71 -8.16 7.89
C SER A 230 10.51 -8.79 8.58
N ILE A 231 10.35 -10.11 8.44
CA ILE A 231 9.29 -10.88 9.10
C ILE A 231 9.45 -10.84 10.62
N ALA A 232 10.67 -11.07 11.13
CA ALA A 232 10.95 -11.01 12.57
C ALA A 232 10.74 -9.60 13.15
N MET A 233 11.05 -8.55 12.40
CA MET A 233 10.78 -7.17 12.79
C MET A 233 9.27 -6.93 12.93
N LEU A 234 8.47 -7.29 11.91
CA LEU A 234 7.01 -7.12 11.96
C LEU A 234 6.40 -7.91 13.13
N ARG A 235 6.87 -9.13 13.39
CA ARG A 235 6.41 -9.96 14.51
C ARG A 235 6.53 -9.25 15.86
N ASN A 236 7.59 -8.47 16.04
CA ASN A 236 7.93 -7.80 17.29
C ASN A 236 7.54 -6.32 17.29
N GLU A 237 6.92 -5.82 16.22
CA GLU A 237 6.57 -4.41 16.11
C GLU A 237 5.40 -4.08 17.07
N PRO A 238 5.55 -3.02 17.89
CA PRO A 238 4.46 -2.30 18.55
C PRO A 238 3.29 -1.96 17.62
N CYS A 239 2.22 -2.77 17.59
CA CYS A 239 1.21 -2.70 16.55
C CYS A 239 -0.20 -2.91 17.10
N ASP A 240 -0.96 -1.83 17.25
CA ASP A 240 -2.37 -1.88 17.70
C ASP A 240 -3.33 -1.95 16.50
N VAL A 241 -2.93 -1.37 15.37
CA VAL A 241 -3.63 -1.42 14.09
C VAL A 241 -2.64 -1.76 12.98
N LEU A 242 -2.94 -2.81 12.23
CA LEU A 242 -2.20 -3.18 11.03
C LEU A 242 -3.03 -2.91 9.77
N LEU A 243 -2.42 -2.20 8.82
CA LEU A 243 -2.87 -2.01 7.45
C LEU A 243 -1.79 -2.52 6.49
N SER A 244 -2.12 -2.76 5.23
CA SER A 244 -1.14 -3.16 4.21
C SER A 244 -1.54 -2.71 2.82
N ASN A 245 -0.56 -2.65 1.91
CA ASN A 245 -0.75 -2.26 0.52
C ASN A 245 -1.69 -3.21 -0.27
N HIS A 246 -1.73 -4.49 0.09
CA HIS A 246 -2.81 -5.43 -0.24
C HIS A 246 -3.59 -5.79 1.02
N ALA A 247 -4.88 -5.46 1.09
CA ALA A 247 -5.66 -5.56 2.34
C ALA A 247 -5.73 -6.98 2.93
N GLU A 248 -5.80 -8.00 2.07
CA GLU A 248 -5.84 -9.42 2.43
C GLU A 248 -4.53 -9.94 3.02
N HIS A 249 -3.42 -9.23 2.80
CA HIS A 249 -2.13 -9.62 3.38
C HIS A 249 -2.17 -9.52 4.90
N SER A 250 -2.72 -8.42 5.42
CA SER A 250 -2.87 -8.16 6.85
C SER A 250 -4.20 -8.61 7.45
N GLY A 251 -5.16 -9.04 6.63
CA GLY A 251 -6.55 -9.31 7.02
C GLY A 251 -7.36 -8.03 7.30
N ALA A 252 -6.88 -6.87 6.84
CA ALA A 252 -7.56 -5.59 7.03
C ALA A 252 -8.86 -5.49 6.23
N ASP A 253 -9.00 -6.24 5.14
CA ASP A 253 -10.24 -6.41 4.39
C ASP A 253 -11.36 -7.00 5.25
N LEU A 254 -11.07 -8.10 5.97
CA LEU A 254 -12.03 -8.75 6.86
C LEU A 254 -12.35 -7.85 8.07
N ARG A 255 -11.34 -7.20 8.66
CA ARG A 255 -11.54 -6.24 9.76
C ARG A 255 -12.40 -5.06 9.33
N ALA A 256 -12.14 -4.49 8.15
CA ALA A 256 -12.93 -3.39 7.60
C ALA A 256 -14.38 -3.80 7.33
N ALA A 257 -14.61 -5.00 6.78
CA ALA A 257 -15.95 -5.54 6.60
C ALA A 257 -16.68 -5.72 7.94
N ALA A 258 -16.01 -6.30 8.95
CA ALA A 258 -16.57 -6.49 10.28
C ALA A 258 -16.92 -5.15 10.96
N ARG A 259 -16.09 -4.12 10.81
CA ARG A 259 -16.36 -2.77 11.33
C ARG A 259 -17.59 -2.15 10.66
N ARG A 260 -17.71 -2.27 9.33
CA ARG A 260 -18.89 -1.80 8.58
C ARG A 260 -20.17 -2.53 8.99
N ALA A 261 -20.06 -3.80 9.41
CA ALA A 261 -21.15 -4.58 9.97
C ALA A 261 -21.47 -4.25 11.45
N GLY A 262 -20.77 -3.29 12.07
CA GLY A 262 -21.03 -2.85 13.45
C GLY A 262 -20.40 -3.72 14.54
N THR A 263 -19.40 -4.53 14.20
CA THR A 263 -18.69 -5.37 15.19
C THR A 263 -18.01 -4.51 16.25
N MET A 264 -18.17 -4.89 17.53
CA MET A 264 -17.56 -4.24 18.69
C MET A 264 -16.87 -5.29 19.59
N PRO A 265 -15.73 -4.97 20.23
CA PRO A 265 -14.94 -3.74 20.09
C PRO A 265 -14.42 -3.55 18.65
N ASP A 266 -14.02 -2.32 18.28
CA ASP A 266 -13.64 -1.99 16.89
C ASP A 266 -12.59 -2.98 16.36
N PRO A 267 -12.93 -3.81 15.35
CA PRO A 267 -12.07 -4.88 14.88
C PRO A 267 -10.79 -4.35 14.22
N MET A 268 -10.72 -3.07 13.84
CA MET A 268 -9.49 -2.47 13.34
C MET A 268 -8.39 -2.37 14.42
N ARG A 269 -8.76 -2.36 15.70
CA ARG A 269 -7.83 -2.49 16.83
C ARG A 269 -7.55 -3.97 17.08
N ALA A 270 -6.50 -4.47 16.45
CA ALA A 270 -6.10 -5.87 16.47
C ALA A 270 -4.62 -5.99 16.85
N PRO A 271 -4.28 -6.00 18.15
CA PRO A 271 -2.88 -5.92 18.62
C PRO A 271 -2.00 -7.11 18.19
N ASP A 272 -2.61 -8.26 17.87
CA ASP A 272 -1.90 -9.43 17.39
C ASP A 272 -1.73 -9.47 15.85
N ALA A 273 -2.29 -8.49 15.12
CA ALA A 273 -2.34 -8.55 13.66
C ALA A 273 -0.94 -8.56 13.01
N CYS A 274 0.01 -7.78 13.53
CA CYS A 274 1.39 -7.78 13.03
C CYS A 274 2.08 -9.13 13.25
N ARG A 275 1.90 -9.74 14.44
CA ARG A 275 2.41 -11.09 14.74
C ARG A 275 1.78 -12.14 13.81
N ALA A 276 0.46 -12.12 13.66
CA ALA A 276 -0.27 -13.04 12.80
C ALA A 276 0.15 -12.93 11.33
N MET A 277 0.32 -11.72 10.80
CA MET A 277 0.84 -11.50 9.45
C MET A 277 2.27 -12.05 9.33
N ALA A 278 3.15 -11.75 10.28
CA ALA A 278 4.53 -12.24 10.27
C ALA A 278 4.59 -13.78 10.29
N ASP A 279 3.79 -14.45 11.12
CA ASP A 279 3.78 -15.91 11.21
C ASP A 279 3.23 -16.57 9.94
N LYS A 280 2.16 -16.00 9.35
CA LYS A 280 1.63 -16.42 8.05
C LYS A 280 2.72 -16.37 6.98
N TYR A 281 3.43 -15.25 6.86
CA TYR A 281 4.41 -15.06 5.80
C TYR A 281 5.75 -15.76 6.07
N ALA A 282 6.10 -16.03 7.33
CA ALA A 282 7.19 -16.95 7.67
C ALA A 282 6.92 -18.34 7.07
N ALA A 283 5.73 -18.89 7.31
CA ALA A 283 5.35 -20.20 6.80
C ALA A 283 5.30 -20.24 5.26
N LEU A 284 4.81 -19.17 4.62
CA LEU A 284 4.78 -19.08 3.15
C LEU A 284 6.19 -19.01 2.54
N LEU A 285 7.10 -18.26 3.15
CA LEU A 285 8.51 -18.21 2.73
C LEU A 285 9.18 -19.58 2.91
N ASP A 286 8.99 -20.24 4.05
CA ASP A 286 9.52 -21.58 4.29
C ASP A 286 8.99 -22.58 3.27
N GLY A 287 7.69 -22.51 2.95
CA GLY A 287 7.08 -23.33 1.90
C GLY A 287 7.64 -23.04 0.50
N GLN A 288 7.93 -21.79 0.17
CA GLN A 288 8.58 -21.42 -1.09
C GLN A 288 9.98 -22.02 -1.20
N LEU A 289 10.79 -21.86 -0.16
CA LEU A 289 12.15 -22.40 -0.12
C LEU A 289 12.17 -23.92 -0.23
N ALA A 290 11.24 -24.61 0.45
CA ALA A 290 11.10 -26.05 0.35
C ALA A 290 10.68 -26.51 -1.07
N ARG A 291 9.79 -25.77 -1.74
CA ARG A 291 9.44 -26.05 -3.15
C ARG A 291 10.65 -25.89 -4.07
N GLU A 292 11.45 -24.86 -3.87
CA GLU A 292 12.67 -24.64 -4.67
C GLU A 292 13.73 -25.72 -4.44
N ASP A 293 13.85 -26.26 -3.22
CA ASP A 293 14.77 -27.37 -2.91
C ASP A 293 14.31 -28.71 -3.55
N ALA A 294 13.00 -28.91 -3.67
CA ALA A 294 12.41 -30.11 -4.27
C ALA A 294 12.33 -30.05 -5.81
N ALA A 295 12.47 -28.85 -6.40
CA ALA A 295 12.44 -28.69 -7.84
C ALA A 295 13.70 -29.31 -8.49
N PRO A 296 13.57 -30.02 -9.62
CA PRO A 296 14.72 -30.48 -10.39
C PRO A 296 15.60 -29.28 -10.76
N LYS A 297 16.92 -29.45 -10.66
CA LYS A 297 17.90 -28.47 -11.15
C LYS A 297 17.91 -28.39 -12.66
#